data_AF-A0A3C1YVS9-F1
#
_entry.id   AF-A0A3C1YVS9-F1
#
_cell.length_a   1.000
_cell.length_b   1.000
_cell.length_c   1.000
_cell.angle_alpha   90.00
_cell.angle_beta   90.00
_cell.angle_gamma   90.00
#
_symmetry.space_group_name_H-M   'P 1'
#
loop_
_entity.id
_entity.type
_entity.pdbx_description
1 polymer ?
#
loop_
_entity_poly.entity_id
_entity_poly.type
_entity_poly.pdbx_seq_one_letter_code
_entity_poly.pdbx_strand_id
1 'polypeptide(L)'
;MVGIRGRLIGLLLVATVALASSFFAHLYLFEQWRGQHERQLHRSKILEAVLRLKGLVVEVETNFRGYLLTEQASFLEPINLAASRLEIEMARLTELTARTPGLQSGVGVLSARLNEFVDSKQTLVAAIGTDKQEQVRLYVRGGSGRALFLTIEKAVGDFEVRVQREIPLESMTYEAWMAQARWQLLVVDSLGAILCIVLTRSVSLPTPPSRDRRARIPL
;
A
#
# COMPACT_ATOMS: atom_id res chain seq x y z
N MET A 1 -21.91 -50.96 -21.39
CA MET A 1 -20.61 -50.74 -22.08
C MET A 1 -20.55 -49.27 -22.47
N VAL A 2 -19.75 -48.46 -21.78
CA VAL A 2 -19.50 -47.07 -22.23
C VAL A 2 -18.61 -47.15 -23.46
N GLY A 3 -19.11 -46.78 -24.63
CA GLY A 3 -18.35 -46.78 -25.88
C GLY A 3 -17.16 -45.81 -25.83
N ILE A 4 -16.19 -45.98 -26.73
CA ILE A 4 -14.97 -45.15 -26.84
C ILE A 4 -15.29 -43.64 -26.80
N ARG A 5 -16.40 -43.24 -27.43
CA ARG A 5 -16.92 -41.86 -27.39
C ARG A 5 -17.27 -41.37 -25.98
N GLY A 6 -17.91 -42.19 -25.15
CA GLY A 6 -18.25 -41.83 -23.77
C GLY A 6 -17.02 -41.69 -22.86
N ARG A 7 -15.96 -42.47 -23.12
CA ARG A 7 -14.67 -42.34 -22.42
C ARG A 7 -13.93 -41.06 -22.80
N LEU A 8 -13.93 -40.68 -24.07
CA LEU A 8 -13.35 -39.42 -24.55
C LEU A 8 -14.09 -38.18 -24.00
N ILE A 9 -15.43 -38.24 -23.96
CA ILE A 9 -16.25 -37.17 -23.37
C ILE A 9 -15.96 -37.03 -21.87
N GLY A 10 -15.82 -38.15 -21.14
CA GLY A 10 -15.42 -38.14 -19.73
C GLY A 10 -14.04 -37.53 -19.51
N LEU A 11 -13.06 -37.86 -20.35
CA LEU A 11 -11.71 -37.26 -20.33
C LEU A 11 -11.74 -35.74 -20.54
N LEU A 12 -12.50 -35.27 -21.54
CA LEU A 12 -12.66 -33.84 -21.82
C LEU A 12 -13.35 -33.10 -20.65
N LEU A 13 -14.37 -33.71 -20.04
CA LEU A 13 -15.02 -33.15 -18.86
C LEU A 13 -14.06 -33.03 -17.67
N VAL A 14 -13.25 -34.06 -17.40
CA VAL A 14 -12.29 -33.98 -16.29
C VAL A 14 -11.19 -32.95 -16.58
N ALA A 15 -10.67 -32.90 -17.81
CA ALA A 15 -9.66 -31.92 -18.19
C ALA A 15 -10.20 -30.48 -18.08
N THR A 16 -11.44 -30.24 -18.51
CA THR A 16 -12.07 -28.91 -18.40
C THR A 16 -12.31 -28.52 -16.94
N VAL A 17 -12.74 -29.44 -16.09
CA VAL A 17 -12.88 -29.18 -14.64
C VAL A 17 -11.54 -28.89 -13.98
N ALA A 18 -10.48 -29.63 -14.32
CA ALA A 18 -9.13 -29.39 -13.79
C ALA A 18 -8.59 -28.01 -14.21
N LEU A 19 -8.74 -27.65 -15.48
CA LEU A 19 -8.34 -26.33 -15.99
C LEU A 19 -9.14 -25.20 -15.38
N ALA A 20 -10.47 -25.37 -15.23
CA ALA A 20 -11.31 -24.38 -14.57
C ALA A 20 -10.89 -24.18 -13.11
N SER A 21 -10.64 -25.27 -12.37
CA SER A 21 -10.17 -25.20 -10.98
C SER A 21 -8.83 -24.47 -10.85
N SER A 22 -7.86 -24.77 -11.72
CA SER A 22 -6.58 -24.05 -11.74
C SER A 22 -6.78 -22.57 -12.05
N PHE A 23 -7.61 -22.24 -13.04
CA PHE A 23 -7.92 -20.85 -13.39
C PHE A 23 -8.56 -20.08 -12.22
N PHE A 24 -9.54 -20.67 -11.52
CA PHE A 24 -10.15 -20.05 -10.34
C PHE A 24 -9.16 -19.85 -9.19
N ALA A 25 -8.24 -20.80 -8.97
CA ALA A 25 -7.18 -20.64 -7.96
C ALA A 25 -6.24 -19.46 -8.29
N HIS A 26 -5.88 -19.29 -9.56
CA HIS A 26 -5.10 -18.14 -10.03
C HIS A 26 -5.85 -16.81 -9.83
N LEU A 27 -7.13 -16.76 -10.18
CA LEU A 27 -7.95 -15.56 -9.97
C LEU A 27 -8.03 -15.16 -8.50
N TYR A 28 -8.25 -16.13 -7.60
CA TYR A 28 -8.32 -15.89 -6.16
C TYR A 28 -7.00 -15.33 -5.61
N LEU A 29 -5.87 -15.95 -5.96
CA LEU A 29 -4.55 -15.48 -5.54
C LEU A 29 -4.23 -14.10 -6.10
N PHE A 30 -4.60 -13.83 -7.36
CA PHE A 30 -4.39 -12.54 -7.99
C PHE A 30 -5.18 -11.43 -7.31
N GLU A 31 -6.45 -11.66 -6.98
CA GLU A 31 -7.28 -10.68 -6.28
C GLU A 31 -6.74 -10.38 -4.87
N GLN A 32 -6.31 -11.43 -4.16
CA GLN A 32 -5.67 -11.28 -2.85
C GLN A 32 -4.36 -10.45 -2.94
N TRP A 33 -3.54 -10.70 -3.95
CA TRP A 33 -2.31 -9.94 -4.21
C TRP A 33 -2.61 -8.47 -4.54
N ARG A 34 -3.62 -8.23 -5.38
CA ARG A 34 -4.05 -6.90 -5.78
C ARG A 34 -4.48 -6.06 -4.57
N GLY A 35 -5.31 -6.62 -3.70
CA GLY A 35 -5.75 -5.94 -2.47
C GLY A 35 -4.61 -5.61 -1.51
N GLN A 36 -3.58 -6.47 -1.42
CA GLN A 36 -2.37 -6.17 -0.65
C GLN A 36 -1.57 -5.01 -1.27
N HIS A 37 -1.36 -5.05 -2.59
CA HIS A 37 -0.62 -4.01 -3.30
C HIS A 37 -1.30 -2.64 -3.19
N GLU A 38 -2.63 -2.59 -3.32
CA GLU A 38 -3.42 -1.37 -3.15
C GLU A 38 -3.25 -0.76 -1.74
N ARG A 39 -3.24 -1.59 -0.68
CA ARG A 39 -3.00 -1.13 0.70
C ARG A 39 -1.60 -0.54 0.87
N GLN A 40 -0.58 -1.17 0.28
CA GLN A 40 0.80 -0.66 0.34
C GLN A 40 0.95 0.67 -0.41
N LEU A 41 0.37 0.78 -1.61
CA LEU A 41 0.34 2.02 -2.37
C LEU A 41 -0.39 3.13 -1.60
N HIS A 42 -1.51 2.80 -0.95
CA HIS A 42 -2.27 3.75 -0.16
C HIS A 42 -1.45 4.26 1.05
N ARG A 43 -0.79 3.36 1.79
CA ARG A 43 0.14 3.72 2.87
C ARG A 43 1.26 4.64 2.38
N SER A 44 1.88 4.28 1.26
CA SER A 44 2.95 5.08 0.65
C SER A 44 2.48 6.50 0.33
N LYS A 45 1.30 6.66 -0.28
CA LYS A 45 0.70 7.97 -0.59
C LYS A 45 0.48 8.83 0.66
N ILE A 46 0.06 8.23 1.78
CA ILE A 46 -0.11 8.93 3.06
C ILE A 46 1.25 9.42 3.58
N LEU A 47 2.26 8.54 3.64
CA LEU A 47 3.60 8.90 4.11
C LEU A 47 4.26 9.95 3.21
N GLU A 48 4.06 9.86 1.90
CA GLU A 48 4.53 10.85 0.94
C GLU A 48 3.92 12.24 1.18
N ALA A 49 2.62 12.32 1.53
CA ALA A 49 1.97 13.56 1.93
C ALA A 49 2.56 14.14 3.23
N VAL A 50 2.81 13.29 4.22
CA VAL A 50 3.47 13.70 5.47
C VAL A 50 4.89 14.22 5.22
N LEU A 51 5.65 13.57 4.33
CA LEU A 51 6.98 14.01 3.93
C LEU A 51 6.96 15.37 3.22
N ARG A 52 5.96 15.63 2.36
CA ARG A 52 5.78 16.97 1.75
C ARG A 52 5.49 18.05 2.80
N LEU A 53 4.63 17.77 3.77
CA LEU A 53 4.36 18.69 4.89
C LEU A 53 5.63 18.97 5.70
N LYS A 54 6.43 17.95 6.01
CA LYS A 54 7.73 18.12 6.66
C LYS A 54 8.69 18.97 5.82
N GLY A 55 8.73 18.71 4.51
CA GLY A 55 9.51 19.50 3.55
C GLY A 55 9.14 20.98 3.59
N LEU A 56 7.84 21.30 3.60
CA LEU A 56 7.35 22.68 3.72
C LEU A 56 7.84 23.36 5.00
N VAL A 57 7.77 22.68 6.14
CA VAL A 57 8.24 23.22 7.43
C VAL A 57 9.74 23.54 7.38
N VAL A 58 10.54 22.62 6.85
CA VAL A 58 12.00 22.82 6.70
C VAL A 58 12.30 23.96 5.73
N GLU A 59 11.59 24.03 4.60
CA GLU A 59 11.72 25.10 3.60
C GLU A 59 11.43 26.46 4.24
N VAL A 60 10.31 26.61 4.95
CA VAL A 60 9.94 27.85 5.63
C VAL A 60 10.96 28.25 6.70
N GLU A 61 11.38 27.33 7.56
CA GLU A 61 12.35 27.63 8.62
C GLU A 61 13.72 28.02 8.04
N THR A 62 14.17 27.32 7.00
CA THR A 62 15.46 27.59 6.35
C THR A 62 15.43 28.93 5.62
N ASN A 63 14.35 29.22 4.90
CA ASN A 63 14.18 30.50 4.22
C ASN A 63 14.03 31.66 5.21
N PHE A 64 13.31 31.47 6.31
CA PHE A 64 13.22 32.48 7.37
C PHE A 64 14.60 32.83 7.94
N ARG A 65 15.43 31.83 8.22
CA ARG A 65 16.83 32.06 8.64
C ARG A 65 17.64 32.74 7.55
N GLY A 66 17.49 32.33 6.29
CA GLY A 66 18.17 32.95 5.15
C GLY A 66 17.83 34.44 5.02
N TYR A 67 16.56 34.79 5.19
CA TYR A 67 16.12 36.18 5.23
C TYR A 67 16.77 36.93 6.40
N LEU A 68 16.75 36.39 7.62
CA LEU A 68 17.35 37.04 8.78
C LEU A 68 18.86 37.24 8.67
N LEU A 69 19.55 36.41 7.88
CA LEU A 69 21.01 36.49 7.67
C LEU A 69 21.40 37.44 6.54
N THR A 70 20.56 37.58 5.51
CA THR A 70 20.93 38.24 4.26
C THR A 70 20.07 39.45 3.92
N GLU A 71 18.90 39.58 4.56
CA GLU A 71 17.85 40.57 4.30
C GLU A 71 17.34 40.56 2.85
N GLN A 72 17.61 39.50 2.09
CA GLN A 72 17.17 39.38 0.70
C GLN A 72 15.71 38.95 0.61
N ALA A 73 14.89 39.75 -0.06
CA ALA A 73 13.45 39.52 -0.20
C ALA A 73 13.09 38.18 -0.90
N SER A 74 13.99 37.60 -1.70
CA SER A 74 13.80 36.28 -2.33
C SER A 74 13.53 35.17 -1.32
N PHE A 75 14.09 35.25 -0.11
CA PHE A 75 13.82 34.29 0.96
C PHE A 75 12.40 34.42 1.55
N LEU A 76 11.66 35.49 1.27
CA LEU A 76 10.29 35.67 1.76
C LEU A 76 9.26 34.92 0.89
N GLU A 77 9.58 34.63 -0.37
CA GLU A 77 8.64 33.99 -1.30
C GLU A 77 8.14 32.63 -0.79
N PRO A 78 8.99 31.68 -0.34
CA PRO A 78 8.51 30.40 0.20
C PRO A 78 7.67 30.55 1.47
N ILE A 79 7.93 31.59 2.28
CA ILE A 79 7.18 31.86 3.52
C ILE A 79 5.78 32.40 3.20
N ASN A 80 5.70 33.31 2.21
CA ASN A 80 4.44 33.90 1.77
C ASN A 80 3.53 32.86 1.11
N LEU A 81 4.12 31.90 0.37
CA LEU A 81 3.39 30.80 -0.26
C LEU A 81 3.09 29.63 0.69
N ALA A 82 3.58 29.66 1.93
CA ALA A 82 3.48 28.52 2.83
C ALA A 82 2.04 28.16 3.21
N ALA A 83 1.17 29.16 3.45
CA ALA A 83 -0.21 28.92 3.85
C ALA A 83 -1.01 28.20 2.76
N SER A 84 -0.90 28.64 1.50
CA SER A 84 -1.61 28.00 0.39
C SER A 84 -1.08 26.60 0.10
N ARG A 85 0.24 26.39 0.16
CA ARG A 85 0.84 25.05 0.03
C ARG A 85 0.40 24.12 1.16
N LEU A 86 0.35 24.64 2.39
CA LEU A 86 -0.11 23.88 3.56
C LEU A 86 -1.57 23.45 3.39
N GLU A 87 -2.44 24.35 2.96
CA GLU A 87 -3.86 24.07 2.73
C GLU A 87 -4.04 22.92 1.73
N ILE A 88 -3.33 22.96 0.60
CA ILE A 88 -3.38 21.93 -0.45
C ILE A 88 -2.92 20.57 0.09
N GLU A 89 -1.77 20.53 0.78
CA GLU A 89 -1.22 19.27 1.29
C GLU A 89 -2.03 18.70 2.46
N MET A 90 -2.61 19.56 3.32
CA MET A 90 -3.51 19.13 4.38
C MET A 90 -4.84 18.60 3.85
N ALA A 91 -5.40 19.22 2.80
CA ALA A 91 -6.58 18.70 2.12
C ALA A 91 -6.32 17.32 1.53
N ARG A 92 -5.17 17.14 0.86
CA ARG A 92 -4.73 15.85 0.31
C ARG A 92 -4.56 14.79 1.41
N LEU A 93 -3.93 15.13 2.53
CA LEU A 93 -3.78 14.20 3.66
C LEU A 93 -5.14 13.82 4.25
N THR A 94 -6.05 14.78 4.36
CA THR A 94 -7.42 14.56 4.86
C THR A 94 -8.18 13.61 3.94
N GLU A 95 -8.11 13.82 2.62
CA GLU A 95 -8.74 12.94 1.63
C GLU A 95 -8.17 11.51 1.70
N LEU A 96 -6.84 11.38 1.72
CA LEU A 96 -6.16 10.09 1.79
C LEU A 96 -6.51 9.32 3.08
N THR A 97 -6.85 10.01 4.16
CA THR A 97 -7.15 9.38 5.46
C THR A 97 -8.64 9.29 5.78
N ALA A 98 -9.52 9.80 4.91
CA ALA A 98 -10.96 9.95 5.17
C ALA A 98 -11.66 8.62 5.54
N ARG A 99 -11.17 7.48 5.02
CA ARG A 99 -11.72 6.15 5.28
C ARG A 99 -11.05 5.42 6.46
N THR A 100 -10.14 6.08 7.17
CA THR A 100 -9.36 5.49 8.27
C THR A 100 -9.57 6.31 9.55
N PRO A 101 -10.64 6.02 10.33
CA PRO A 101 -10.99 6.79 11.52
C PRO A 101 -9.85 6.94 12.53
N GLY A 102 -8.98 5.93 12.68
CA GLY A 102 -7.83 5.95 13.58
C GLY A 102 -6.78 7.02 13.27
N LEU A 103 -6.77 7.56 12.05
CA LEU A 103 -5.84 8.60 11.62
C LEU A 103 -6.39 10.03 11.80
N GLN A 104 -7.71 10.20 11.92
CA GLN A 104 -8.35 11.52 11.92
C GLN A 104 -7.89 12.42 13.07
N SER A 105 -7.75 11.86 14.27
CA SER A 105 -7.19 12.59 15.42
C SER A 105 -5.75 13.08 15.14
N GLY A 106 -4.94 12.25 14.49
CA GLY A 106 -3.57 12.61 14.13
C GLY A 106 -3.50 13.70 13.06
N VAL A 107 -4.38 13.65 12.06
CA VAL A 107 -4.51 14.72 11.05
C VAL A 107 -4.89 16.05 11.70
N GLY A 108 -5.83 16.05 12.65
CA GLY A 108 -6.21 17.25 13.39
C GLY A 108 -5.05 17.86 14.19
N VAL A 109 -4.25 17.02 14.86
CA VAL A 109 -3.05 17.48 15.61
C VAL A 109 -2.01 18.07 14.66
N LEU A 110 -1.73 17.40 13.53
CA LEU A 110 -0.80 17.91 12.51
C LEU A 110 -1.27 19.25 11.94
N SER A 111 -2.55 19.33 11.56
CA SER A 111 -3.14 20.56 11.04
C SER A 111 -2.96 21.73 11.99
N ALA A 112 -3.30 21.55 13.27
CA ALA A 112 -3.16 22.60 14.28
C ALA A 112 -1.71 23.09 14.43
N ARG A 113 -0.74 22.17 14.51
CA ARG A 113 0.68 22.53 14.69
C ARG A 113 1.31 23.17 13.47
N LEU A 114 0.94 22.71 12.28
CA LEU A 114 1.44 23.27 11.03
C LEU A 114 0.86 24.66 10.75
N ASN A 115 -0.43 24.86 11.02
CA ASN A 115 -1.06 26.18 10.94
C ASN A 115 -0.43 27.16 11.94
N GLU A 116 -0.27 26.75 13.21
CA GLU A 116 0.41 27.55 14.23
C GLU A 116 1.82 27.97 13.78
N PHE A 117 2.56 27.07 13.13
CA PHE A 117 3.88 27.35 12.60
C PHE A 117 3.87 28.34 11.43
N VAL A 118 3.03 28.12 10.42
CA VAL A 118 2.95 29.03 9.27
C VAL A 118 2.48 30.42 9.70
N ASP A 119 1.43 30.50 10.51
CA ASP A 119 0.89 31.77 11.03
C ASP A 119 1.92 32.53 11.86
N SER A 120 2.68 31.82 12.70
CA SER A 120 3.78 32.40 13.47
C SER A 120 4.82 33.03 12.54
N LYS A 121 5.22 32.34 11.48
CA LYS A 121 6.23 32.85 10.53
C LYS A 121 5.73 34.03 9.71
N GLN A 122 4.49 33.98 9.24
CA GLN A 122 3.89 35.08 8.50
C GLN A 122 3.74 36.34 9.37
N THR A 123 3.34 36.17 10.63
CA THR A 123 3.28 37.28 11.61
C THR A 123 4.66 37.90 11.82
N LEU A 124 5.70 37.08 11.93
CA LEU A 124 7.07 37.57 12.10
C LEU A 124 7.56 38.32 10.87
N VAL A 125 7.31 37.80 9.66
CA VAL A 125 7.67 38.48 8.40
C VAL A 125 6.95 39.82 8.25
N ALA A 126 5.66 39.88 8.60
CA ALA A 126 4.89 41.13 8.58
C ALA A 126 5.38 42.18 9.60
N ALA A 127 6.03 41.75 10.68
CA ALA A 127 6.61 42.64 11.69
C ALA A 127 7.99 43.22 11.28
N ILE A 128 8.61 42.70 10.22
CA ILE A 128 9.94 43.15 9.77
C ILE A 128 9.84 44.56 9.19
N GLY A 129 10.76 45.45 9.60
CA GLY A 129 10.77 46.85 9.17
C GLY A 129 9.73 47.74 9.85
N THR A 130 9.00 47.21 10.84
CA THR A 130 8.09 47.97 11.71
C THR A 130 8.68 48.16 13.10
N ASP A 131 8.04 48.96 13.95
CA ASP A 131 8.41 49.12 15.37
C ASP A 131 8.41 47.79 16.17
N LYS A 132 7.88 46.71 15.58
CA LYS A 132 7.82 45.36 16.17
C LYS A 132 9.07 44.50 15.92
N GLN A 133 10.17 45.07 15.43
CA GLN A 133 11.42 44.32 15.19
C GLN A 133 11.98 43.63 16.45
N GLU A 134 11.69 44.16 17.65
CA GLU A 134 12.05 43.52 18.91
C GLU A 134 11.35 42.17 19.10
N GLN A 135 10.11 42.03 18.62
CA GLN A 135 9.37 40.76 18.65
C GLN A 135 10.08 39.66 17.85
N VAL A 136 10.62 40.01 16.68
CA VAL A 136 11.39 39.09 15.84
C VAL A 136 12.68 38.68 16.54
N ARG A 137 13.39 39.64 17.17
CA ARG A 137 14.60 39.34 17.96
C ARG A 137 14.32 38.43 19.14
N LEU A 138 13.26 38.69 19.90
CA LEU A 138 12.86 37.87 21.05
C LEU A 138 12.47 36.45 20.63
N TYR A 139 11.73 36.30 19.52
CA TYR A 139 11.37 34.99 19.00
C TYR A 139 12.60 34.14 18.64
N VAL A 140 13.58 34.75 17.96
CA VAL A 140 14.80 34.06 17.52
C VAL A 140 15.71 33.73 18.71
N ARG A 141 15.98 34.70 19.59
CA ARG A 141 16.84 34.50 20.77
C ARG A 141 16.22 33.56 21.80
N GLY A 142 14.91 33.60 21.97
CA GLY A 142 14.17 32.75 22.90
C GLY A 142 14.03 31.30 22.45
N GLY A 143 14.47 30.95 21.23
CA GLY A 143 14.38 29.58 20.72
C GLY A 143 12.96 29.11 20.40
N SER A 144 12.00 30.03 20.32
CA SER A 144 10.58 29.72 20.08
C SER A 144 10.37 28.95 18.77
N GLY A 145 11.12 29.32 17.71
CA GLY A 145 11.07 28.61 16.44
C GLY A 145 11.56 27.17 16.53
N ARG A 146 12.62 26.90 17.31
CA ARG A 146 13.10 25.54 17.55
C ARG A 146 12.08 24.73 18.36
N ALA A 147 11.49 25.33 19.40
CA ALA A 147 10.48 24.67 20.20
C ALA A 147 9.28 24.23 19.34
N LEU A 148 8.75 25.14 18.52
CA LEU A 148 7.63 24.85 17.63
C LEU A 148 8.00 23.79 16.58
N PHE A 149 9.18 23.88 15.96
CA PHE A 149 9.68 22.86 15.03
C PHE A 149 9.74 21.46 15.68
N LEU A 150 10.25 21.34 16.90
CA LEU A 150 10.31 20.06 17.62
C LEU A 150 8.92 19.50 17.94
N THR A 151 7.94 20.36 18.22
CA THR A 151 6.55 19.89 18.42
C THR A 151 5.95 19.33 17.15
N ILE A 152 6.29 19.90 15.97
CA ILE A 152 5.88 19.37 14.67
C ILE A 152 6.58 18.04 14.38
N GLU A 153 7.90 17.95 14.54
CA GLU A 153 8.64 16.69 14.36
C GLU A 153 8.07 15.58 15.24
N LYS A 154 7.72 15.88 16.49
CA LYS A 154 7.03 14.94 17.37
C LYS A 154 5.65 14.55 16.83
N ALA A 155 4.84 15.53 16.41
CA ALA A 155 3.50 15.26 15.87
C ALA A 155 3.55 14.40 14.59
N VAL A 156 4.54 14.66 13.72
CA VAL A 156 4.81 13.88 12.51
C VAL A 156 5.21 12.45 12.88
N GLY A 157 6.18 12.26 13.78
CA GLY A 157 6.58 10.92 14.22
C GLY A 157 5.44 10.14 14.88
N ASP A 158 4.66 10.80 15.75
CA ASP A 158 3.47 10.20 16.37
C ASP A 158 2.41 9.82 15.32
N PHE A 159 2.29 10.58 14.23
CA PHE A 159 1.38 10.27 13.13
C PHE A 159 1.87 9.10 12.28
N GLU A 160 3.16 9.07 11.92
CA GLU A 160 3.77 7.96 11.17
C GLU A 160 3.62 6.62 11.91
N VAL A 161 3.80 6.63 13.24
CA VAL A 161 3.56 5.46 14.09
C VAL A 161 2.09 5.02 14.04
N ARG A 162 1.13 5.96 14.03
CA ARG A 162 -0.29 5.62 13.86
C ARG A 162 -0.57 5.05 12.48
N VAL A 163 0.00 5.61 11.41
CA VAL A 163 -0.11 5.06 10.05
C VAL A 163 0.40 3.63 10.02
N GLN A 164 1.52 3.33 10.67
CA GLN A 164 2.05 1.97 10.77
C GLN A 164 1.15 1.04 11.59
N ARG A 165 0.45 1.53 12.61
CA ARG A 165 -0.50 0.73 13.40
C ARG A 165 -1.78 0.43 12.63
N GLU A 166 -2.36 1.42 11.98
CA GLU A 166 -3.62 1.30 11.23
C GLU A 166 -3.42 0.59 9.88
N ILE A 167 -2.25 0.79 9.26
CA ILE A 167 -1.89 0.22 7.96
C ILE A 167 -0.49 -0.40 8.12
N PRO A 168 -0.40 -1.62 8.71
CA PRO A 168 0.86 -2.28 8.93
C PRO A 168 1.56 -2.61 7.60
N LEU A 169 2.88 -2.44 7.60
CA LEU A 169 3.72 -2.94 6.53
C LEU A 169 3.79 -4.47 6.68
N GLU A 170 3.04 -5.20 5.86
CA GLU A 170 3.23 -6.65 5.70
C GLU A 170 4.53 -6.90 4.89
N SER A 171 5.69 -6.58 5.47
CA SER A 171 6.99 -6.82 4.82
C SER A 171 7.43 -8.28 4.89
N MET A 172 6.96 -9.05 5.89
CA MET A 172 7.45 -10.41 6.14
C MET A 172 6.74 -11.53 5.37
N THR A 173 5.83 -11.22 4.46
CA THR A 173 5.14 -12.26 3.69
C THR A 173 5.14 -12.04 2.19
N TYR A 174 5.76 -11.03 1.57
CA TYR A 174 5.77 -11.03 0.09
C TYR A 174 6.49 -12.26 -0.49
N GLU A 175 7.72 -12.53 -0.03
CA GLU A 175 8.49 -13.73 -0.37
C GLU A 175 7.81 -15.01 0.14
N ALA A 176 7.36 -15.04 1.40
CA ALA A 176 6.77 -16.24 2.00
C ALA A 176 5.38 -16.57 1.43
N TRP A 177 4.54 -15.56 1.18
CA TRP A 177 3.24 -15.68 0.51
C TRP A 177 3.42 -16.05 -0.95
N MET A 178 4.35 -15.42 -1.69
CA MET A 178 4.65 -15.82 -3.06
C MET A 178 5.22 -17.25 -3.12
N ALA A 179 6.08 -17.64 -2.18
CA ALA A 179 6.59 -19.00 -2.09
C ALA A 179 5.46 -20.01 -1.82
N GLN A 180 4.56 -19.69 -0.88
CA GLN A 180 3.41 -20.53 -0.55
C GLN A 180 2.41 -20.61 -1.71
N ALA A 181 2.06 -19.48 -2.32
CA ALA A 181 1.19 -19.40 -3.49
C ALA A 181 1.78 -20.16 -4.68
N ARG A 182 3.09 -20.02 -4.94
CA ARG A 182 3.80 -20.75 -5.99
C ARG A 182 3.75 -22.26 -5.77
N TRP A 183 4.02 -22.74 -4.55
CA TRP A 183 3.93 -24.17 -4.25
C TRP A 183 2.50 -24.69 -4.33
N GLN A 184 1.51 -23.93 -3.87
CA GLN A 184 0.10 -24.28 -4.00
C GLN A 184 -0.33 -24.40 -5.46
N LEU A 185 0.07 -23.46 -6.32
CA LEU A 185 -0.20 -23.49 -7.75
C LEU A 185 0.49 -24.67 -8.44
N LEU A 186 1.78 -24.90 -8.16
CA LEU A 186 2.51 -26.05 -8.68
C LEU A 186 1.83 -27.37 -8.30
N VAL A 187 1.32 -27.49 -7.07
CA VAL A 187 0.59 -28.68 -6.62
C VAL A 187 -0.73 -28.85 -7.36
N VAL A 188 -1.52 -27.77 -7.51
CA VAL A 188 -2.82 -27.80 -8.23
C VAL A 188 -2.62 -28.19 -9.70
N ASP A 189 -1.66 -27.56 -10.38
CA ASP A 189 -1.36 -27.84 -11.79
C ASP A 189 -0.79 -29.25 -11.98
N SER A 190 0.08 -29.70 -11.07
CA SER A 190 0.63 -31.06 -11.10
C SER A 190 -0.45 -32.13 -10.88
N LEU A 191 -1.38 -31.92 -9.92
CA LEU A 191 -2.51 -32.82 -9.69
C LEU A 191 -3.43 -32.90 -10.91
N GLY A 192 -3.72 -31.76 -11.55
CA GLY A 192 -4.48 -31.69 -12.80
C GLY A 192 -3.81 -32.48 -13.93
N ALA A 193 -2.50 -32.29 -14.12
CA ALA A 193 -1.73 -33.01 -15.13
C ALA A 193 -1.68 -34.53 -14.86
N ILE A 194 -1.44 -34.93 -13.60
CA ILE A 194 -1.41 -36.35 -13.20
C ILE A 194 -2.78 -37.00 -13.44
N LEU A 195 -3.88 -36.32 -13.11
CA LEU A 195 -5.23 -36.83 -13.34
C LEU A 195 -5.51 -37.05 -14.85
N CYS A 196 -5.10 -36.12 -15.70
CA CYS A 196 -5.19 -36.26 -17.16
C CYS A 196 -4.37 -37.45 -17.69
N ILE A 197 -3.15 -37.65 -17.18
CA ILE A 197 -2.27 -38.76 -17.59
C ILE A 197 -2.87 -40.12 -17.18
N VAL A 198 -3.35 -40.25 -15.93
CA VAL A 198 -3.94 -41.49 -15.41
C VAL A 198 -5.20 -41.87 -16.20
N LEU A 199 -6.06 -40.90 -16.48
CA LEU A 199 -7.27 -41.15 -17.26
C LEU A 199 -6.95 -41.53 -18.70
N THR A 200 -5.95 -40.88 -19.33
CA THR A 200 -5.51 -41.24 -20.68
C THR A 200 -5.00 -42.69 -20.73
N ARG A 201 -4.18 -43.10 -19.75
CA ARG A 201 -3.71 -44.49 -19.65
C ARG A 201 -4.84 -45.49 -19.40
N SER A 202 -5.85 -45.13 -18.61
CA SER A 202 -6.99 -46.01 -18.32
C SER A 202 -7.87 -46.27 -19.56
N VAL A 203 -7.91 -45.33 -20.50
CA VAL A 203 -8.64 -45.46 -21.77
C VAL A 203 -7.86 -46.29 -22.80
N SER A 204 -6.52 -46.24 -22.75
CA SER A 204 -5.63 -46.98 -23.66
C SER A 204 -5.43 -48.47 -23.32
N LEU A 205 -5.87 -48.94 -22.15
CA LEU A 205 -5.74 -50.35 -21.77
C LEU A 205 -6.72 -51.23 -22.57
N PRO A 206 -6.23 -52.25 -23.32
CA PRO A 206 -7.09 -53.15 -24.08
C PRO A 206 -7.99 -53.95 -23.14
N THR A 207 -9.29 -54.02 -23.45
CA THR A 207 -10.23 -54.88 -22.72
C THR A 207 -9.79 -56.34 -22.85
N PRO A 208 -9.60 -57.09 -21.74
CA PRO A 208 -9.22 -58.48 -21.82
C PRO A 208 -10.29 -59.27 -22.61
N PRO A 209 -9.88 -60.17 -23.52
CA PRO A 209 -10.85 -60.95 -24.29
C PRO A 209 -11.70 -61.78 -23.34
N SER A 210 -13.02 -61.71 -23.52
CA SER A 210 -13.99 -62.54 -22.79
C SER A 210 -13.61 -64.01 -23.00
N ARG A 211 -13.13 -64.67 -21.95
CA ARG A 211 -12.79 -66.09 -21.98
C ARG A 211 -14.11 -66.87 -22.11
N ASP A 212 -14.48 -67.23 -23.32
CA ASP A 212 -15.66 -68.03 -23.65
C ASP A 212 -15.50 -69.42 -22.99
N ARG A 213 -15.98 -69.56 -21.75
CA ARG A 213 -16.01 -70.84 -21.04
C ARG A 213 -17.17 -71.66 -21.60
N ARG A 214 -17.01 -72.19 -22.82
CA ARG A 214 -17.85 -73.29 -23.30
C ARG A 214 -17.44 -74.55 -22.55
N ALA A 215 -18.19 -74.84 -21.49
CA ALA A 215 -18.25 -76.17 -20.92
C ALA A 215 -18.66 -77.15 -22.03
N ARG A 216 -17.78 -78.08 -22.38
CA ARG A 216 -18.10 -79.25 -23.20
C ARG A 216 -17.95 -80.49 -22.32
N ILE A 217 -19.06 -80.92 -21.73
CA ILE A 217 -19.38 -82.30 -21.33
C ILE A 217 -20.86 -82.43 -21.71
N PRO A 218 -21.26 -83.38 -22.58
CA PRO A 218 -21.53 -84.74 -22.09
C PRO A 218 -21.15 -85.91 -23.00
N LEU A 219 -20.97 -87.05 -22.30
CA LEU A 219 -20.98 -88.48 -22.68
C LEU A 219 -19.77 -89.02 -23.46
#